data_AF-A0A1W9MZM4-F1
#
_entry.id   AF-A0A1W9MZM4-F1
#
_cell.length_a   1.000
_cell.length_b   1.000
_cell.length_c   1.000
_cell.angle_alpha   90.00
_cell.angle_beta   90.00
_cell.angle_gamma   90.00
#
_symmetry.space_group_name_H-M   'P 1'
#
loop_
_entity.id
_entity.type
_entity.pdbx_description
1 polymer ?
#
loop_
_entity_poly.entity_id
_entity_poly.type
_entity_poly.pdbx_seq_one_letter_code
_entity_poly.pdbx_strand_id
1 'polypeptide(L)'
;MKDYPVKKARDEISKTYRKDVEAVESAGNKNSFISFRHSYKSMSSFGGKTYIKSKETRFENGKFESEEFEGTMDESVYQHRAKELQNTFSNIMSSFLKPFSLLLPFSADDDEKDSRRRR
;
A
#
# COMPACT_ATOMS: atom_id res chain seq x y z
N MET A 1 -28.27 28.78 16.49
CA MET A 1 -27.40 27.75 15.91
C MET A 1 -26.87 28.31 14.60
N LYS A 2 -25.55 28.42 14.43
CA LYS A 2 -24.94 28.99 13.22
C LYS A 2 -24.51 27.83 12.32
N ASP A 3 -25.19 27.68 11.20
CA ASP A 3 -24.83 26.73 10.14
C ASP A 3 -23.54 27.21 9.45
N TYR A 4 -22.49 26.40 9.53
CA TYR A 4 -21.26 26.64 8.79
C TYR A 4 -21.26 25.75 7.54
N PRO A 5 -21.14 26.32 6.32
CA PRO A 5 -21.02 25.50 5.13
C PRO A 5 -19.65 24.83 5.09
N VAL A 6 -19.63 23.51 5.21
CA VAL A 6 -18.45 22.67 4.95
C VAL A 6 -18.10 22.80 3.47
N LYS A 7 -17.11 23.64 3.16
CA LYS A 7 -16.53 23.71 1.82
C LYS A 7 -15.87 22.36 1.53
N LYS A 8 -16.47 21.57 0.64
CA LYS A 8 -15.81 20.41 0.04
C LYS A 8 -14.60 20.91 -0.74
N ALA A 9 -13.41 20.70 -0.19
CA ALA A 9 -12.17 20.90 -0.93
C ALA A 9 -12.21 19.95 -2.13
N ARG A 10 -12.09 20.52 -3.33
CA ARG A 10 -11.93 19.78 -4.58
C ARG A 10 -10.75 18.82 -4.41
N ASP A 11 -10.94 17.57 -4.80
CA ASP A 11 -9.87 16.60 -5.07
C ASP A 11 -8.99 17.12 -6.21
N GLU A 12 -8.10 18.06 -5.89
CA GLU A 12 -7.01 18.44 -6.77
C GLU A 12 -5.88 17.43 -6.55
N ILE A 13 -5.97 16.32 -7.29
CA ILE A 13 -4.80 15.50 -7.61
C ILE A 13 -3.88 16.40 -8.45
N SER A 14 -3.12 17.26 -7.78
CA SER A 14 -2.07 18.04 -8.40
C SER A 14 -0.97 17.06 -8.81
N LYS A 15 -0.95 16.73 -10.11
CA LYS A 15 0.16 16.02 -10.75
C LYS A 15 1.39 16.88 -10.62
N THR A 16 2.10 16.76 -9.51
CA THR A 16 3.27 17.56 -9.25
C THR A 16 4.45 16.80 -9.83
N TYR A 17 4.92 17.28 -10.96
CA TYR A 17 6.14 16.86 -11.64
C TYR A 17 6.10 15.44 -12.27
N ARG A 18 5.65 15.39 -13.53
CA ARG A 18 6.01 14.28 -14.43
C ARG A 18 7.41 14.61 -14.96
N LYS A 19 8.46 13.96 -14.46
CA LYS A 19 9.76 14.09 -15.11
C LYS A 19 9.66 13.34 -16.44
N ASP A 20 9.79 14.07 -17.55
CA ASP A 20 9.69 13.51 -18.88
C ASP A 20 10.67 12.33 -19.06
N VAL A 21 10.20 11.31 -19.75
CA VAL A 21 10.88 10.04 -19.96
C VAL A 21 12.27 10.30 -20.58
N GLU A 22 13.32 10.16 -19.78
CA GLU A 22 14.70 10.14 -20.28
C GLU A 22 14.92 8.79 -21.00
N ALA A 23 14.52 8.76 -22.28
CA ALA A 23 14.83 7.66 -23.18
C ALA A 23 16.30 7.77 -23.58
N VAL A 24 17.18 7.08 -22.85
CA VAL A 24 18.57 6.93 -23.26
C VAL A 24 18.61 5.82 -24.31
N GLU A 25 18.88 6.19 -25.56
CA GLU A 25 19.19 5.21 -26.61
C GLU A 25 20.55 4.57 -26.29
N SER A 26 20.53 3.29 -25.91
CA SER A 26 21.75 2.55 -25.63
C SER A 26 22.50 2.29 -26.95
N ALA A 27 23.70 2.83 -27.07
CA ALA A 27 24.65 2.52 -28.14
C ALA A 27 25.18 1.09 -27.98
N GLY A 28 24.37 0.08 -28.27
CA GLY A 28 24.79 -1.31 -28.12
C GLY A 28 23.73 -2.32 -28.53
N ASN A 29 23.87 -2.84 -29.75
CA ASN A 29 23.30 -4.06 -30.32
C ASN A 29 21.79 -4.31 -30.20
N LYS A 30 21.16 -4.47 -31.38
CA LYS A 30 19.74 -4.79 -31.63
C LYS A 30 19.28 -6.17 -31.10
N ASN A 31 20.12 -6.90 -30.37
CA ASN A 31 19.83 -8.20 -29.75
C ASN A 31 20.17 -8.16 -28.25
N SER A 32 19.29 -7.54 -27.45
CA SER A 32 19.37 -7.64 -25.99
C SER A 32 18.49 -8.79 -25.51
N PHE A 33 19.08 -9.87 -25.00
CA PHE A 33 18.36 -11.01 -24.41
C PHE A 33 17.91 -10.75 -22.95
N ILE A 34 18.25 -9.59 -22.41
CA ILE A 34 17.98 -9.24 -21.01
C ILE A 34 16.94 -8.12 -21.01
N SER A 35 15.83 -8.38 -20.32
CA SER A 35 14.84 -7.37 -19.95
C SER A 35 14.74 -7.31 -18.43
N PHE A 36 14.49 -6.11 -17.91
CA PHE A 36 14.19 -5.95 -16.49
C PHE A 36 13.13 -4.87 -16.29
N ARG A 37 12.33 -5.06 -15.24
CA ARG A 37 11.37 -4.09 -14.77
C ARG A 37 11.59 -3.88 -13.29
N HIS A 38 11.72 -2.63 -12.91
CA HIS A 38 11.84 -2.20 -11.53
C HIS A 38 10.74 -1.18 -11.25
N SER A 39 9.96 -1.42 -10.20
CA SER A 39 8.93 -0.49 -9.75
C SER A 39 9.07 -0.20 -8.27
N TYR A 40 9.06 1.07 -7.93
CA TYR A 40 9.07 1.59 -6.58
C TYR A 40 7.80 2.40 -6.37
N LYS A 41 7.04 2.10 -5.32
CA LYS A 41 5.88 2.88 -4.90
C LYS A 41 6.00 3.12 -3.41
N SER A 42 5.90 4.37 -2.99
CA SER A 42 5.84 4.74 -1.59
C SER A 42 4.67 5.67 -1.33
N MET A 43 4.17 5.55 -0.11
CA MET A 43 3.09 6.36 0.41
C MET A 43 3.46 6.72 1.85
N SER A 44 3.38 8.00 2.19
CA SER A 44 3.70 8.52 3.52
C SER A 44 2.63 9.52 3.97
N SER A 45 2.42 9.65 5.27
CA SER A 45 1.54 10.67 5.83
C SER A 45 2.38 11.73 6.53
N PHE A 46 2.21 13.00 6.14
CA PHE A 46 2.87 14.13 6.78
C PHE A 46 1.98 15.38 6.71
N GLY A 47 1.90 16.15 7.79
CA GLY A 47 1.14 17.42 7.80
C GLY A 47 -0.34 17.29 7.39
N GLY A 48 -1.01 16.19 7.75
CA GLY A 48 -2.42 15.95 7.41
C GLY A 48 -2.68 15.65 5.93
N LYS A 49 -1.65 15.22 5.18
CA LYS A 49 -1.76 14.83 3.78
C LYS A 49 -1.02 13.53 3.52
N THR A 50 -1.51 12.80 2.53
CA THR A 50 -0.84 11.61 2.01
C THR A 50 0.07 12.01 0.86
N TYR A 51 1.37 11.73 0.95
CA TYR A 51 2.33 11.89 -0.15
C TYR A 51 2.56 10.55 -0.82
N ILE A 52 2.48 10.54 -2.15
CA ILE A 52 2.65 9.36 -2.97
C ILE A 52 3.80 9.62 -3.94
N LYS A 53 4.73 8.67 -3.99
CA LYS A 53 5.80 8.65 -4.97
C LYS A 53 5.81 7.30 -5.67
N SER A 54 5.85 7.32 -7.00
CA SER A 54 5.94 6.13 -7.83
C SER A 54 7.04 6.33 -8.84
N LYS A 55 7.93 5.35 -8.97
CA LYS A 55 8.95 5.30 -10.00
C LYS A 55 8.89 3.96 -10.68
N GLU A 56 8.80 3.97 -11.99
CA GLU A 56 8.89 2.79 -12.82
C GLU A 56 10.09 2.94 -13.75
N THR A 57 10.86 1.87 -13.88
CA THR A 57 12.00 1.78 -14.77
C THR A 57 11.94 0.46 -15.49
N ARG A 58 12.01 0.49 -16.82
CA ARG A 58 12.01 -0.70 -17.66
C ARG A 58 13.12 -0.63 -18.68
N PHE A 59 13.71 -1.78 -18.93
CA PHE A 59 14.63 -2.00 -20.03
C PHE A 59 14.10 -3.15 -20.89
N GLU A 60 13.69 -2.82 -22.10
CA GLU A 60 13.06 -3.75 -23.04
C GLU A 60 13.58 -3.46 -24.44
N ASN A 61 13.98 -4.50 -25.17
CA ASN A 61 14.41 -4.40 -26.58
C ASN A 61 15.53 -3.38 -26.83
N GLY A 62 16.46 -3.24 -25.87
CA GLY A 62 17.56 -2.27 -25.94
C GLY A 62 17.17 -0.82 -25.63
N LYS A 63 15.91 -0.58 -25.27
CA LYS A 63 15.39 0.74 -24.87
C LYS A 63 15.24 0.82 -23.36
N PHE A 64 15.80 1.87 -22.78
CA PHE A 64 15.59 2.22 -21.38
C PHE A 64 14.49 3.28 -21.28
N GLU A 65 13.52 3.05 -20.41
CA GLU A 65 12.47 4.02 -20.10
C GLU A 65 12.28 4.12 -18.60
N SER A 66 12.12 5.34 -18.09
CA SER A 66 11.75 5.58 -16.70
C SER A 66 10.64 6.61 -16.62
N GLU A 67 9.63 6.33 -15.79
CA GLU A 67 8.56 7.26 -15.43
C GLU A 67 8.55 7.47 -13.91
N GLU A 68 8.47 8.73 -13.50
CA GLU A 68 8.36 9.11 -12.09
C GLU A 68 7.10 9.98 -11.90
N PHE A 69 6.34 9.67 -10.87
CA PHE A 69 5.14 10.36 -10.46
C PHE A 69 5.25 10.72 -8.98
N GLU A 70 4.94 11.97 -8.68
CA GLU A 70 4.79 12.46 -7.31
C GLU A 70 3.45 13.20 -7.17
N GLY A 71 2.81 13.04 -6.02
CA GLY A 71 1.52 13.67 -5.78
C GLY A 71 1.11 13.64 -4.32
N THR A 72 0.15 14.50 -4.00
CA THR A 72 -0.49 14.55 -2.68
C THR A 72 -1.96 14.20 -2.77
N MET A 73 -2.47 13.50 -1.76
CA MET A 73 -3.87 13.13 -1.59
C MET A 73 -4.33 13.45 -0.17
N ASP A 74 -5.63 13.34 0.07
CA ASP A 74 -6.20 13.43 1.41
C ASP A 74 -5.62 12.38 2.37
N GLU A 75 -5.53 12.72 3.66
CA GLU A 75 -5.00 11.82 4.69
C GLU A 75 -5.81 10.52 4.82
N SER A 76 -7.12 10.57 4.55
CA SER A 76 -8.00 9.39 4.64
C SER A 76 -7.53 8.23 3.75
N VAL A 77 -6.89 8.52 2.62
CA VAL A 77 -6.33 7.52 1.71
C VAL A 77 -5.25 6.69 2.40
N TYR A 78 -4.32 7.35 3.11
CA TYR A 78 -3.28 6.65 3.88
C TYR A 78 -3.90 5.79 4.97
N GLN A 79 -4.80 6.35 5.77
CA GLN A 79 -5.41 5.67 6.91
C GLN A 79 -6.21 4.43 6.47
N HIS A 80 -6.97 4.55 5.38
CA HIS A 80 -7.71 3.43 4.80
C HIS A 80 -6.76 2.30 4.40
N ARG A 81 -5.69 2.62 3.66
CA ARG A 81 -4.69 1.63 3.22
C ARG A 81 -3.94 0.99 4.37
N ALA A 82 -3.55 1.78 5.38
CA ALA A 82 -2.88 1.26 6.56
C ALA A 82 -3.77 0.27 7.31
N LYS A 83 -5.06 0.59 7.47
CA LYS A 83 -6.03 -0.29 8.12
C LYS A 83 -6.26 -1.58 7.32
N GLU A 84 -6.36 -1.50 6.00
CA GLU A 84 -6.45 -2.69 5.13
C GLU A 84 -5.24 -3.61 5.34
N LEU A 85 -4.02 -3.07 5.30
CA LEU A 85 -2.80 -3.84 5.50
C LEU A 85 -2.74 -4.50 6.88
N GLN A 86 -3.10 -3.77 7.94
CA GLN A 86 -3.16 -4.30 9.30
C GLN A 86 -4.14 -5.46 9.42
N ASN A 87 -5.32 -5.33 8.81
CA ASN A 87 -6.33 -6.39 8.81
C ASN A 87 -5.85 -7.62 8.03
N THR A 88 -5.33 -7.42 6.82
CA THR A 88 -4.79 -8.51 6.00
C THR A 88 -3.65 -9.22 6.71
N PHE A 89 -2.70 -8.48 7.28
CA PHE A 89 -1.59 -9.06 8.04
C PHE A 89 -2.08 -9.86 9.25
N SER A 90 -2.99 -9.31 10.05
CA SER A 90 -3.56 -10.00 11.21
C SER A 90 -4.30 -11.28 10.81
N ASN A 91 -5.00 -11.27 9.67
CA ASN A 91 -5.69 -12.45 9.13
C ASN A 91 -4.69 -13.54 8.67
N ILE A 92 -3.62 -13.14 8.00
CA ILE A 92 -2.54 -14.05 7.60
C ILE A 92 -1.86 -14.63 8.84
N MET A 93 -1.49 -13.79 9.80
CA MET A 93 -0.79 -14.19 11.02
C MET A 93 -1.66 -15.09 11.89
N SER A 94 -2.94 -14.77 12.08
CA SER A 94 -3.84 -15.65 12.83
C SER A 94 -3.98 -17.02 12.16
N SER A 95 -4.10 -17.07 10.83
CA SER A 95 -4.16 -18.32 10.08
C SER A 95 -2.87 -19.13 10.18
N PHE A 96 -1.73 -18.45 10.14
CA PHE A 96 -0.41 -19.06 10.30
C PHE A 96 -0.17 -19.59 11.72
N LEU A 97 -0.62 -18.86 12.75
CA LEU A 97 -0.36 -19.19 14.16
C LEU A 97 -1.37 -20.20 14.75
N LYS A 98 -2.58 -20.31 14.21
CA LYS A 98 -3.61 -21.31 14.62
C LYS A 98 -3.10 -22.75 14.78
N PRO A 99 -2.34 -23.35 13.84
CA PRO A 99 -1.84 -24.71 14.03
C PRO A 99 -0.82 -24.82 15.17
N PHE A 100 -0.12 -23.74 15.51
CA PHE A 100 0.86 -23.71 16.59
C PHE A 100 0.22 -23.46 17.96
N SER A 101 -1.02 -22.95 18.04
CA SER A 101 -1.71 -22.78 19.32
C SER A 101 -2.08 -24.13 19.98
N LEU A 102 -2.20 -25.21 19.19
CA LEU A 102 -2.40 -26.58 19.70
C LEU A 102 -1.14 -27.14 20.39
N LEU A 103 0.04 -26.58 20.11
CA LEU A 103 1.31 -26.97 20.73
C LEU A 103 1.64 -26.13 21.98
N LEU A 104 0.86 -25.08 22.25
CA LEU A 104 1.05 -24.26 23.44
C LEU A 104 0.22 -24.83 24.61
N PRO A 105 0.80 -25.02 25.81
CA PRO A 105 0.11 -25.57 26.98
C PRO A 105 -0.96 -24.63 27.60
N PHE A 106 -1.48 -23.67 26.83
CA PHE A 106 -2.43 -22.64 27.27
C PHE A 106 -3.58 -22.40 26.26
N SER A 107 -4.05 -23.44 25.55
CA SER A 107 -5.35 -23.34 24.87
C SER A 107 -6.45 -23.48 25.93
N ALA A 108 -7.01 -22.35 26.36
CA ALA A 108 -8.19 -22.33 27.19
C ALA A 108 -9.39 -22.79 26.35
N ASP A 109 -9.93 -23.96 26.68
CA ASP A 109 -11.26 -24.38 26.29
C ASP A 109 -12.27 -23.43 26.97
N ASP A 110 -12.70 -22.38 26.27
CA ASP A 110 -13.88 -21.62 26.64
C ASP A 110 -15.13 -22.36 26.14
N ASP A 111 -15.50 -23.41 26.85
CA ASP A 111 -16.84 -24.03 26.77
C ASP A 111 -17.48 -24.11 28.17
N GLU A 112 -17.42 -23.02 28.92
CA GLU A 112 -18.19 -22.86 30.16
C GLU A 112 -19.58 -22.27 29.84
N LYS A 113 -20.44 -23.11 29.27
CA LYS A 113 -21.89 -22.87 29.19
C LYS A 113 -22.67 -23.96 29.93
N ASP A 114 -22.31 -24.23 31.19
CA ASP A 114 -23.12 -25.10 32.07
C ASP A 114 -23.26 -24.60 33.52
N SER A 115 -23.73 -23.37 33.70
CA SER A 115 -24.11 -22.90 35.04
C SER A 115 -25.41 -22.08 35.14
N ARG A 116 -26.21 -22.00 34.06
CA ARG A 116 -27.59 -21.45 34.14
C ARG A 116 -28.70 -22.49 34.18
N ARG A 117 -28.39 -23.73 34.56
CA ARG A 117 -29.37 -24.69 35.08
C ARG A 117 -29.04 -24.97 36.54
N ARG A 118 -29.48 -24.08 37.44
CA ARG A 118 -29.83 -24.30 38.86
C ARG A 118 -29.63 -23.01 39.66
N ARG A 119 -30.65 -22.16 39.68
CA ARG A 119 -31.35 -21.66 40.89
C ARG A 119 -32.27 -20.51 40.52
#